data_AF-A0A1G2FAR0-F1
#
_entry.id   AF-A0A1G2FAR0-F1
#
_cell.length_a   1.000
_cell.length_b   1.000
_cell.length_c   1.000
_cell.angle_alpha   90.00
_cell.angle_beta   90.00
_cell.angle_gamma   90.00
#
_symmetry.space_group_name_H-M   'P 1'
#
loop_
_entity.id
_entity.type
_entity.pdbx_description
1 polymer ?
#
loop_
_entity_poly.entity_id
_entity_poly.type
_entity_poly.pdbx_seq_one_letter_code
_entity_poly.pdbx_strand_id
1 'polypeptide(L)'
;MLSPKFYEELEFFELLISISGLGPKAGLGILSVASLKDLRAAISSGQIGLLTKVSGVGKKTAERVILELRNKILVSGKDVKELVADDEVFDALRSLGYSAGQIREALRQVPEKIKGPEKRIKEALRLLGK
;
A
#
# COMPACT_ATOMS: atom_id res chain seq x y z
N MET A 1 -18.02 4.35 16.57
CA MET A 1 -16.58 4.21 16.27
C MET A 1 -16.45 3.14 15.19
N LEU A 2 -16.03 3.49 13.98
CA LEU A 2 -15.89 2.51 12.88
C LEU A 2 -14.76 1.54 13.22
N SER A 3 -14.93 0.26 12.88
CA SER A 3 -13.92 -0.76 13.19
C SER A 3 -12.67 -0.55 12.32
N PRO A 4 -11.47 -0.93 12.79
CA PRO A 4 -10.23 -0.83 12.00
C PRO A 4 -10.33 -1.48 10.62
N LYS A 5 -11.07 -2.59 10.54
CA LYS A 5 -11.38 -3.32 9.31
C LYS A 5 -12.05 -2.44 8.24
N PHE A 6 -12.93 -1.52 8.65
CA PHE A 6 -13.66 -0.65 7.73
C PHE A 6 -12.75 0.37 7.04
N TYR A 7 -11.73 0.87 7.75
CA TYR A 7 -10.76 1.80 7.16
C TYR A 7 -9.89 1.13 6.09
N GLU A 8 -9.44 -0.11 6.34
CA GLU A 8 -8.64 -0.85 5.35
C GLU A 8 -9.43 -1.19 4.09
N GLU A 9 -10.72 -1.54 4.23
CA GLU A 9 -11.60 -1.79 3.08
C GLU A 9 -11.89 -0.49 2.30
N LEU A 10 -12.06 0.64 3.01
CA LEU A 10 -12.27 1.95 2.39
C LEU A 10 -11.04 2.42 1.59
N GLU A 11 -9.85 2.32 2.17
CA GLU A 11 -8.62 2.70 1.45
C GLU A 11 -8.38 1.80 0.24
N PHE A 12 -8.64 0.51 0.37
CA PHE A 12 -8.53 -0.41 -0.75
C PHE A 12 -9.58 -0.12 -1.84
N PHE A 13 -10.79 0.27 -1.44
CA PHE A 13 -11.81 0.75 -2.36
C PHE A 13 -11.34 1.98 -3.14
N GLU A 14 -10.79 2.98 -2.44
CA GLU A 14 -10.25 4.20 -3.05
C GLU A 14 -9.12 3.89 -4.04
N LEU A 15 -8.22 2.96 -3.68
CA LEU A 15 -7.17 2.46 -4.57
C LEU A 15 -7.75 1.80 -5.82
N LEU A 16 -8.79 0.97 -5.68
CA LEU A 16 -9.44 0.32 -6.82
C LEU A 16 -10.07 1.32 -7.78
N ILE A 17 -10.84 2.29 -7.27
CA ILE A 17 -11.54 3.27 -8.12
C ILE A 17 -10.61 4.35 -8.69
N SER A 18 -9.38 4.47 -8.17
CA SER A 18 -8.33 5.30 -8.79
C SER A 18 -7.83 4.74 -10.13
N ILE A 19 -8.10 3.47 -10.42
CA ILE A 19 -7.64 2.79 -11.63
C ILE A 19 -8.56 3.14 -12.79
N SER A 20 -7.97 3.68 -13.87
CA SER A 20 -8.73 4.08 -15.06
C SER A 20 -9.52 2.91 -15.65
N GLY A 21 -10.84 3.10 -15.78
CA GLY A 21 -11.79 2.09 -16.27
C GLY A 21 -12.48 1.30 -15.16
N LEU A 22 -12.26 1.64 -13.89
CA LEU A 22 -12.87 0.99 -12.73
C LEU A 22 -13.71 2.00 -11.96
N GLY A 23 -15.05 1.87 -12.06
CA GLY A 23 -15.99 2.75 -11.36
C GLY A 23 -16.39 2.21 -9.98
N PRO A 24 -17.12 3.01 -9.17
CA PRO A 24 -17.54 2.62 -7.81
C PRO A 24 -18.26 1.26 -7.73
N LYS A 25 -19.14 0.98 -8.70
CA LYS A 25 -19.86 -0.31 -8.76
C LYS A 25 -18.91 -1.50 -8.93
N ALA A 26 -17.89 -1.36 -9.77
CA ALA A 26 -16.89 -2.41 -9.97
C ALA A 26 -15.98 -2.54 -8.73
N GLY A 27 -15.60 -1.43 -8.10
CA GLY A 27 -14.79 -1.44 -6.87
C GLY A 27 -15.48 -2.16 -5.72
N LEU A 28 -16.76 -1.84 -5.47
CA LEU A 28 -17.57 -2.55 -4.48
C LEU A 28 -17.75 -4.03 -4.86
N GLY A 29 -17.96 -4.32 -6.14
CA GLY A 29 -18.06 -5.68 -6.65
C GLY A 29 -16.81 -6.50 -6.34
N ILE A 30 -15.62 -5.94 -6.54
CA ILE A 30 -14.35 -6.59 -6.22
C ILE A 30 -14.23 -6.87 -4.72
N LEU A 31 -14.54 -5.88 -3.87
CA LEU A 31 -14.53 -6.04 -2.41
C LEU A 31 -15.54 -7.11 -1.91
N SER A 32 -16.59 -7.38 -2.69
CA SER A 32 -17.62 -8.35 -2.33
C SER A 32 -17.29 -9.79 -2.74
N VAL A 33 -16.27 -10.01 -3.58
CA VAL A 33 -15.93 -11.34 -4.12
C VAL A 33 -15.12 -12.19 -3.15
N ALA A 34 -14.28 -11.57 -2.33
CA ALA A 34 -13.39 -12.27 -1.41
C ALA A 34 -12.96 -11.34 -0.28
N SER A 35 -12.33 -11.90 0.76
CA SER A 35 -11.76 -11.09 1.84
C SER A 35 -10.65 -10.16 1.31
N LEU A 36 -10.42 -9.04 2.00
CA LEU A 36 -9.34 -8.11 1.63
C LEU A 36 -7.97 -8.79 1.57
N LYS A 37 -7.72 -9.75 2.47
CA LYS A 37 -6.50 -10.57 2.48
C LYS A 37 -6.37 -11.41 1.20
N ASP A 38 -7.45 -12.08 0.79
CA ASP A 38 -7.46 -12.93 -0.40
C ASP A 38 -7.35 -12.09 -1.68
N LEU A 39 -7.96 -10.90 -1.71
CA LEU A 39 -7.81 -9.95 -2.81
C LEU A 39 -6.36 -9.50 -2.98
N ARG A 40 -5.69 -9.12 -1.89
CA ARG A 40 -4.27 -8.74 -1.90
C ARG A 40 -3.39 -9.91 -2.37
N ALA A 41 -3.68 -11.13 -1.92
CA ALA A 41 -2.96 -12.33 -2.36
C ALA A 41 -3.20 -12.64 -3.84
N ALA A 42 -4.43 -12.54 -4.33
CA ALA A 42 -4.80 -12.75 -5.73
C ALA A 42 -4.11 -11.72 -6.64
N ILE A 43 -4.08 -10.44 -6.24
CA ILE A 43 -3.35 -9.39 -6.96
C ILE A 43 -1.84 -9.68 -6.97
N SER A 44 -1.26 -10.00 -5.82
CA SER A 44 0.18 -10.28 -5.68
C SER A 44 0.60 -11.51 -6.50
N SER A 45 -0.25 -12.53 -6.61
CA SER A 45 -0.02 -13.74 -7.43
C SER A 45 -0.50 -13.61 -8.88
N GLY A 46 -1.17 -12.52 -9.24
CA GLY A 46 -1.56 -12.24 -10.63
C GLY A 46 -2.76 -13.05 -11.09
N GLN A 47 -3.61 -13.47 -10.15
CA GLN A 47 -4.80 -14.27 -10.41
C GLN A 47 -5.93 -13.41 -10.99
N ILE A 48 -5.87 -13.17 -12.30
CA ILE A 48 -6.86 -12.38 -13.06
C ILE A 48 -8.30 -12.92 -12.87
N GLY A 49 -8.43 -14.25 -12.82
CA GLY A 49 -9.74 -14.93 -12.81
C GLY A 49 -10.66 -14.56 -11.65
N LEU A 50 -10.11 -14.09 -10.53
CA LEU A 50 -10.90 -13.66 -9.38
C LEU A 50 -11.56 -12.30 -9.64
N LEU A 51 -10.86 -11.38 -10.31
CA LEU A 51 -11.35 -10.04 -10.64
C LEU A 51 -12.38 -10.08 -11.78
N THR A 52 -12.20 -10.96 -12.76
CA THR A 52 -13.11 -11.08 -13.92
C THR A 52 -14.47 -11.66 -13.58
N LYS A 53 -14.69 -12.15 -12.36
CA LYS A 53 -16.02 -12.55 -11.87
C LYS A 53 -16.94 -11.36 -11.61
N VAL A 54 -16.38 -10.16 -11.51
CA VAL A 54 -17.14 -8.93 -11.24
C VAL A 54 -17.73 -8.38 -12.53
N SER A 55 -19.04 -8.13 -12.53
CA SER A 55 -19.70 -7.46 -13.65
C SER A 55 -19.07 -6.09 -13.93
N GLY A 56 -18.67 -5.86 -15.18
CA GLY A 56 -17.97 -4.65 -15.59
C GLY A 56 -16.43 -4.72 -15.47
N VAL A 57 -15.86 -5.82 -14.99
CA VAL A 57 -14.41 -6.05 -14.94
C VAL A 57 -14.00 -7.09 -15.99
N GLY A 58 -13.63 -6.61 -17.18
CA GLY A 58 -13.08 -7.46 -18.24
C GLY A 58 -11.60 -7.81 -18.03
N LYS A 59 -11.09 -8.73 -18.86
CA LYS A 59 -9.68 -9.20 -18.81
C LYS A 59 -8.66 -8.05 -18.80
N LYS A 60 -8.82 -7.07 -19.69
CA LYS A 60 -7.93 -5.91 -19.80
C LYS A 60 -7.92 -5.05 -18.53
N THR A 61 -9.09 -4.82 -17.95
CA THR A 61 -9.22 -4.07 -16.68
C THR A 61 -8.59 -4.85 -15.54
N ALA A 62 -8.84 -6.17 -15.45
CA ALA A 62 -8.25 -7.01 -14.42
C ALA A 62 -6.71 -7.09 -14.51
N GLU A 63 -6.15 -7.18 -15.71
CA GLU A 63 -4.69 -7.11 -15.93
C GLU A 63 -4.11 -5.77 -15.48
N ARG A 64 -4.77 -4.66 -15.81
CA ARG A 64 -4.39 -3.32 -15.35
C ARG A 64 -4.42 -3.23 -13.81
N VAL A 65 -5.48 -3.74 -13.19
CA VAL A 65 -5.61 -3.78 -11.72
C VAL A 65 -4.45 -4.53 -11.10
N ILE A 66 -4.12 -5.71 -11.61
CA ILE A 66 -2.99 -6.50 -11.12
C ILE A 66 -1.68 -5.75 -11.26
N LEU A 67 -1.42 -5.12 -12.41
CA LEU A 67 -0.17 -4.39 -12.65
C LEU A 67 -0.04 -3.18 -11.71
N GLU A 68 -1.05 -2.32 -11.67
CA GLU A 68 -1.01 -1.08 -10.90
C GLU A 68 -1.02 -1.35 -9.39
N LEU A 69 -1.84 -2.30 -8.93
CA LEU A 69 -1.92 -2.61 -7.51
C LEU A 69 -0.78 -3.50 -7.04
N ARG A 70 -0.16 -4.36 -7.86
CA ARG A 70 1.08 -5.03 -7.44
C ARG A 70 2.16 -4.01 -7.13
N ASN A 71 2.34 -3.00 -7.98
CA ASN A 71 3.33 -1.97 -7.73
C ASN A 71 3.06 -1.19 -6.43
N LYS A 72 1.79 -0.99 -6.08
CA LYS A 72 1.39 -0.30 -4.84
C LYS A 72 1.43 -1.22 -3.61
N ILE A 73 0.99 -2.47 -3.72
CA ILE A 73 0.93 -3.46 -2.63
C ILE A 73 2.32 -4.01 -2.28
N LEU A 74 3.21 -4.19 -3.27
CA LEU A 74 4.61 -4.55 -3.02
C LEU A 74 5.37 -3.41 -2.32
N VAL A 75 4.87 -2.18 -2.42
CA VAL A 75 5.34 -1.03 -1.63
C VAL A 75 4.62 -0.96 -0.27
N SER A 76 3.36 -1.41 -0.19
CA SER A 76 2.51 -1.46 1.01
C SER A 76 2.51 -2.81 1.75
N GLY A 77 3.63 -3.52 1.80
CA GLY A 77 3.85 -4.52 2.88
C GLY A 77 3.80 -3.90 4.28
N LYS A 78 3.92 -2.57 4.35
CA LYS A 78 3.82 -1.74 5.54
C LYS A 78 2.36 -1.44 5.88
N ASP A 79 1.99 -1.65 7.15
CA ASP A 79 0.72 -1.19 7.72
C ASP A 79 0.48 0.30 7.33
N VAL A 80 -0.77 0.73 7.12
CA VAL A 80 -1.10 2.14 6.80
C VAL A 80 -0.53 3.10 7.84
N LYS A 81 -0.53 2.67 9.10
CA LYS A 81 0.08 3.37 10.24
C LYS A 81 1.60 3.52 10.10
N GLU A 82 2.25 2.61 9.39
CA GLU A 82 3.68 2.64 9.09
C GLU A 82 4.00 3.52 7.87
N LEU A 83 3.09 3.65 6.90
CA LEU A 83 3.22 4.63 5.81
C LEU A 83 3.18 6.06 6.36
N VAL A 84 2.21 6.38 7.21
CA VAL A 84 2.12 7.70 7.87
C VAL A 84 3.35 7.96 8.74
N ALA A 85 3.82 6.93 9.47
CA ALA A 85 5.05 7.05 10.26
C ALA A 85 6.28 7.28 9.37
N ASP A 86 6.35 6.70 8.18
CA ASP A 86 7.47 6.91 7.24
C ASP A 86 7.48 8.31 6.64
N ASP A 87 6.31 8.89 6.37
CA ASP A 87 6.21 10.28 5.92
C ASP A 87 6.67 11.27 7.01
N GLU A 88 6.25 11.05 8.27
CA GLU A 88 6.73 11.82 9.41
C GLU A 88 8.24 11.69 9.62
N VAL A 89 8.77 10.46 9.51
CA VAL A 89 10.22 10.20 9.59
C VAL A 89 10.95 10.89 8.44
N PHE A 90 10.38 10.87 7.24
CA PHE A 90 10.96 11.48 6.05
C PHE A 90 11.14 13.00 6.23
N ASP A 91 10.08 13.68 6.66
CA ASP A 91 10.11 15.13 6.88
C ASP A 91 11.05 15.53 8.03
N ALA A 92 11.09 14.73 9.10
CA ALA A 92 12.01 14.93 10.21
C ALA A 92 13.48 14.84 9.74
N LEU A 93 13.84 13.78 9.01
CA LEU A 93 15.21 13.59 8.50
C LEU A 93 15.58 14.65 7.45
N ARG A 94 14.63 15.09 6.63
CA ARG A 94 14.86 16.19 5.69
C ARG A 94 15.17 17.50 6.42
N SER A 95 14.48 17.77 7.52
CA SER A 95 14.71 18.95 8.37
C SER A 95 16.09 18.92 9.05
N LEU A 96 16.67 17.73 9.23
CA LEU A 96 18.05 17.55 9.70
C LEU A 96 19.11 17.70 8.59
N GLY A 97 18.70 17.90 7.34
CA GLY A 97 19.60 18.19 6.21
C GLY A 97 19.96 16.98 5.33
N TYR A 98 19.34 15.82 5.53
CA TYR A 98 19.57 14.66 4.65
C TYR A 98 18.85 14.79 3.31
N SER A 99 19.47 14.28 2.24
CA SER A 99 18.84 14.28 0.91
C SER A 99 17.71 13.26 0.81
N ALA A 100 16.73 13.53 -0.05
CA ALA A 100 15.62 12.62 -0.30
C ALA A 100 16.07 11.21 -0.76
N GLY A 101 17.22 11.11 -1.44
CA GLY A 101 17.81 9.82 -1.84
C GLY A 101 18.31 9.02 -0.64
N GLN A 102 19.09 9.67 0.23
CA GLN A 102 19.61 9.06 1.47
C GLN A 102 18.49 8.59 2.40
N ILE A 103 17.45 9.41 2.57
CA ILE A 103 16.32 9.10 3.44
C ILE A 103 15.56 7.87 2.95
N ARG A 104 15.23 7.79 1.66
CA ARG A 104 14.53 6.63 1.09
C ARG A 104 15.34 5.35 1.21
N GLU A 105 16.64 5.44 1.02
CA GLU A 105 17.53 4.29 1.16
C GLU A 105 17.60 3.79 2.61
N ALA A 106 17.73 4.71 3.57
CA ALA A 106 17.71 4.36 4.98
C ALA A 106 16.36 3.72 5.40
N LEU A 107 15.23 4.31 4.99
CA LEU A 107 13.88 3.79 5.31
C LEU A 107 13.57 2.42 4.69
N ARG A 108 14.22 2.07 3.58
CA ARG A 108 14.15 0.71 2.99
C ARG A 108 14.88 -0.33 3.83
N GLN A 109 15.94 0.08 4.50
CA GLN A 109 16.76 -0.79 5.34
C GLN A 109 16.25 -0.90 6.79
N VAL A 110 15.33 -0.03 7.21
CA VAL A 110 14.66 -0.12 8.52
C VAL A 110 13.79 -1.40 8.55
N PRO A 111 14.04 -2.33 9.49
CA PRO A 111 13.23 -3.54 9.62
C PRO A 111 11.76 -3.23 9.96
N GLU A 112 10.82 -3.91 9.30
CA GLU A 112 9.36 -3.75 9.51
C GLU A 112 8.91 -4.00 10.97
N LYS A 113 9.69 -4.76 11.75
CA LYS A 113 9.46 -4.96 13.19
C LYS A 113 9.60 -3.67 14.03
N ILE A 114 10.27 -2.63 13.50
CA ILE A 114 10.47 -1.35 14.17
C ILE A 114 9.31 -0.43 13.84
N LYS A 115 8.33 -0.36 14.75
CA LYS A 115 7.15 0.47 14.61
C LYS A 115 7.28 1.81 15.36
N GLY A 116 6.60 2.83 14.85
CA GLY A 116 6.50 4.17 15.44
C GLY A 116 7.60 5.14 14.97
N PRO A 117 7.27 6.42 14.77
CA PRO A 117 8.15 7.39 14.10
C PRO A 117 9.47 7.59 14.86
N GLU A 118 9.44 7.73 16.18
CA GLU A 118 10.64 7.95 17.01
C GLU A 118 11.69 6.83 16.87
N LYS A 119 11.24 5.56 16.94
CA LYS A 119 12.13 4.40 16.83
C LYS A 119 12.72 4.26 15.42
N ARG A 120 11.92 4.61 14.41
CA ARG A 120 12.32 4.58 13.00
C ARG A 120 13.29 5.69 12.67
N ILE A 121 13.09 6.91 13.18
CA ILE A 121 14.04 8.02 13.08
C ILE A 121 15.40 7.59 13.65
N LYS A 122 15.40 7.01 14.86
CA LYS A 122 16.64 6.54 15.50
C LYS A 122 17.38 5.50 14.66
N GLU A 123 16.66 4.53 14.10
CA GLU A 123 17.28 3.49 13.26
C GLU A 123 17.75 4.05 11.91
N ALA A 124 16.98 4.91 11.27
CA ALA A 124 17.37 5.55 10.02
C ALA A 124 18.63 6.41 10.20
N LEU A 125 18.74 7.19 11.29
CA LEU A 125 19.96 7.95 11.61
C LEU A 125 21.18 7.04 11.81
N ARG A 126 21.00 5.87 12.45
CA ARG A 126 22.07 4.88 12.63
C ARG A 126 22.57 4.32 11.28
N LEU A 127 21.67 4.18 10.31
CA LEU A 127 21.99 3.72 8.96
C LEU A 127 22.64 4.81 8.09
N LEU A 128 22.27 6.08 8.32
CA LEU A 128 22.80 7.25 7.62
C LEU A 128 24.18 7.70 8.12
N GLY A 129 24.46 7.50 9.41
CA GLY A 129 25.73 7.85 10.05
C GLY A 129 26.81 6.77 9.96
N LYS A 130 26.64 5.79 9.05
CA LYS A 130 27.70 4.86 8.67
C LYS A 130 28.62 5.48 7.62
#